data_AF-A0A842T691-F1
#
_entry.id   AF-A0A842T691-F1
#
_cell.length_a   1.000
_cell.length_b   1.000
_cell.length_c   1.000
_cell.angle_alpha   90.00
_cell.angle_beta   90.00
_cell.angle_gamma   90.00
#
_symmetry.space_group_name_H-M   'P 1'
#
loop_
_entity.id
_entity.type
_entity.pdbx_description
1 polymer ?
#
loop_
_entity_poly.entity_id
_entity_poly.type
_entity_poly.pdbx_seq_one_letter_code
_entity_poly.pdbx_strand_id
1 'polypeptide(L)'
;MAIYTPMFNEIRKFLYKEIGKYLAANRKARINEINRYIRDLKKVEPEKYRLIKFTYSMPYSEQIQKVLVDMVRHNLIEKTTKGYQLTKLGKNYASTDEKWI
;
A
#
# COMPACT_ATOMS: atom_id res chain seq x y z
N MET A 1 19.01 -3.55 17.04
CA MET A 1 18.50 -2.17 16.94
C MET A 1 18.03 -1.93 15.51
N ALA A 2 16.73 -2.00 15.25
CA ALA A 2 16.19 -1.62 13.94
C ALA A 2 16.28 -0.10 13.83
N ILE A 3 17.00 0.40 12.83
CA ILE A 3 17.19 1.82 12.56
C ILE A 3 15.80 2.41 12.30
N TYR A 4 15.23 3.04 13.33
CA TYR A 4 13.89 3.61 13.33
C TYR A 4 13.97 4.95 12.61
N THR A 5 13.83 4.95 11.29
CA THR A 5 13.75 6.20 10.52
C THR A 5 12.29 6.67 10.55
N PRO A 6 11.94 7.73 11.31
CA PRO A 6 10.54 8.17 11.48
C PRO A 6 9.83 8.42 10.14
N MET A 7 10.58 8.92 9.15
CA MET A 7 10.12 9.20 7.78
C MET A 7 9.73 7.93 6.99
N PHE A 8 10.31 6.76 7.30
CA PHE A 8 9.94 5.49 6.68
C PHE A 8 8.56 5.01 7.17
N ASN A 9 8.21 5.34 8.42
CA ASN A 9 6.91 4.98 8.99
C ASN A 9 5.78 5.82 8.38
N GLU A 10 6.01 7.11 8.11
CA GLU A 10 5.01 7.97 7.47
C GLU A 10 4.66 7.51 6.05
N ILE A 11 5.67 7.13 5.25
CA ILE A 11 5.45 6.55 3.92
C ILE A 11 4.67 5.24 4.03
N ARG A 12 4.99 4.42 5.04
CA ARG A 12 4.31 3.15 5.27
C ARG A 12 2.82 3.36 5.56
N LYS A 13 2.49 4.26 6.49
CA LYS A 13 1.11 4.65 6.81
C LYS A 13 0.37 5.18 5.60
N PHE A 14 1.06 6.04 4.84
CA PHE A 14 0.53 6.62 3.63
C PHE A 14 0.21 5.56 2.57
N LEU A 15 1.15 4.65 2.29
CA LEU A 15 0.92 3.51 1.38
C LEU A 15 -0.21 2.61 1.87
N TYR A 16 -0.28 2.34 3.18
CA TYR A 16 -1.38 1.58 3.79
C TYR A 16 -2.74 2.21 3.44
N LYS A 17 -2.86 3.53 3.62
CA LYS A 17 -4.09 4.29 3.35
C LYS A 17 -4.45 4.26 1.86
N GLU A 18 -3.51 4.58 0.98
CA GLU A 18 -3.76 4.65 -0.46
C GLU A 18 -4.08 3.27 -1.06
N ILE A 19 -3.35 2.23 -0.67
CA ILE A 19 -3.63 0.85 -1.11
C ILE A 19 -4.99 0.39 -0.56
N GLY A 20 -5.30 0.72 0.69
CA GLY A 20 -6.60 0.45 1.31
C GLY A 20 -7.75 1.10 0.53
N LYS A 21 -7.66 2.40 0.25
CA LYS A 21 -8.66 3.15 -0.54
C LYS A 21 -8.82 2.56 -1.94
N TYR A 22 -7.71 2.27 -2.61
CA TYR A 22 -7.73 1.69 -3.94
C TYR A 22 -8.42 0.32 -3.98
N LEU A 23 -8.14 -0.55 -3.00
CA LEU A 23 -8.80 -1.85 -2.90
C LEU A 23 -10.27 -1.74 -2.47
N ALA A 24 -10.64 -0.73 -1.69
CA ALA A 24 -12.03 -0.46 -1.33
C ALA A 24 -12.85 -0.05 -2.55
N ALA A 25 -12.28 0.78 -3.42
CA ALA A 25 -12.90 1.19 -4.68
C ALA A 25 -12.95 0.05 -5.71
N ASN A 26 -11.88 -0.73 -5.85
CA ASN A 26 -11.77 -1.71 -6.95
C ASN A 26 -12.26 -3.12 -6.61
N ARG A 27 -12.69 -3.38 -5.36
CA ARG A 27 -13.06 -4.71 -4.79
C ARG A 27 -11.92 -5.76 -4.83
N LYS A 28 -11.12 -5.82 -5.90
CA LYS A 28 -9.97 -6.69 -6.13
C LYS A 28 -8.94 -5.96 -7.00
N ALA A 29 -7.66 -6.07 -6.69
CA ALA A 29 -6.60 -5.54 -7.55
C ALA A 29 -5.37 -6.44 -7.58
N ARG A 30 -4.75 -6.56 -8.74
CA ARG A 30 -3.44 -7.21 -8.87
C ARG A 30 -2.34 -6.29 -8.38
N ILE A 31 -1.23 -6.89 -7.98
CA ILE A 31 -0.03 -6.15 -7.57
C ILE A 31 0.45 -5.17 -8.64
N ASN A 32 0.37 -5.53 -9.92
CA ASN A 32 0.76 -4.65 -11.02
C ASN A 32 -0.14 -3.41 -11.12
N GLU A 33 -1.43 -3.54 -10.80
CA GLU A 33 -2.38 -2.43 -10.80
C GLU A 33 -2.13 -1.51 -9.61
N ILE A 34 -1.88 -2.08 -8.43
CA ILE A 34 -1.48 -1.34 -7.23
C ILE A 34 -0.18 -0.57 -7.51
N ASN A 35 0.82 -1.20 -8.11
CA ASN A 35 2.08 -0.55 -8.45
C ASN A 35 1.90 0.58 -9.47
N ARG A 36 1.04 0.39 -10.48
CA ARG A 36 0.72 1.45 -11.45
C ARG A 36 0.04 2.63 -10.75
N TYR A 37 -0.93 2.36 -9.87
CA TYR A 37 -1.61 3.38 -9.09
C TYR A 37 -0.65 4.22 -8.22
N ILE A 38 0.21 3.57 -7.42
CA ILE A 38 1.21 4.30 -6.61
C ILE A 38 2.21 5.06 -7.50
N ARG A 39 2.56 4.52 -8.67
CA ARG A 39 3.44 5.21 -9.63
C ARG A 39 2.79 6.46 -10.21
N ASP A 40 1.50 6.42 -10.56
CA ASP A 40 0.79 7.61 -11.04
C ASP A 40 0.57 8.62 -9.92
N LEU A 41 0.28 8.19 -8.70
CA LEU A 41 0.23 9.12 -7.56
C LEU A 41 1.58 9.81 -7.30
N LYS A 42 2.70 9.11 -7.46
CA LYS A 42 4.04 9.71 -7.39
C LYS A 42 4.24 10.80 -8.45
N LYS A 43 3.63 10.70 -9.63
CA LYS A 43 3.72 11.76 -10.64
C LYS A 43 2.90 12.99 -10.24
N VAL A 44 1.78 12.80 -9.55
CA VAL A 44 0.89 13.88 -9.10
C VAL A 44 1.50 14.62 -7.90
N GLU A 45 2.03 13.90 -6.92
CA GLU A 45 2.59 14.49 -5.69
C GLU A 45 4.05 14.02 -5.46
N PRO A 46 5.02 14.42 -6.29
CA PRO A 46 6.39 13.87 -6.22
C PRO A 46 7.09 14.12 -4.89
N GLU A 47 6.73 15.18 -4.16
CA GLU A 47 7.32 15.53 -2.86
C GLU A 47 7.02 14.48 -1.78
N LYS A 48 5.80 13.95 -1.72
CA LYS A 48 5.39 12.92 -0.75
C LYS A 48 5.99 11.55 -1.05
N TYR A 49 6.34 11.29 -2.31
CA TYR A 49 6.84 10.01 -2.81
C TYR A 49 8.33 10.03 -3.13
N ARG A 50 9.03 11.11 -2.74
CA ARG A 50 10.46 11.33 -3.01
C ARG A 50 11.34 10.18 -2.49
N LEU A 51 10.93 9.56 -1.39
CA LEU A 51 11.61 8.45 -0.72
C LEU A 51 11.21 7.07 -1.25
N ILE A 52 10.15 6.98 -2.07
CA ILE A 52 9.79 5.74 -2.75
C ILE A 52 10.70 5.60 -3.98
N LYS A 53 11.78 4.82 -3.80
CA LYS A 53 12.68 4.42 -4.88
C LYS A 53 11.98 3.37 -5.73
N PHE A 54 11.28 3.82 -6.77
CA PHE A 54 10.93 2.95 -7.89
C PHE A 54 12.22 2.72 -8.69
N THR A 55 12.90 1.61 -8.44
CA THR A 55 13.96 1.16 -9.34
C THR A 55 13.35 0.83 -10.69
N TYR A 56 13.88 1.46 -11.75
CA TYR A 56 13.38 1.41 -13.13
C TYR A 56 13.22 -0.02 -13.70
N SER A 57 13.85 -1.01 -13.05
CA SER A 57 13.98 -2.39 -13.52
C SER A 57 13.08 -3.40 -12.81
N MET A 58 12.34 -3.02 -11.75
CA MET A 58 11.41 -3.94 -11.09
C MET A 58 10.01 -3.34 -10.97
N PRO A 59 8.96 -4.03 -11.47
CA PRO A 59 7.58 -3.62 -11.27
C PRO A 59 7.18 -3.69 -9.79
N TYR A 60 8.05 -4.17 -8.89
CA TYR A 60 7.83 -4.33 -7.46
C TYR A 60 8.79 -3.41 -6.69
N SER A 61 8.31 -2.25 -6.22
CA SER A 61 9.06 -1.58 -5.16
C SER A 61 9.02 -2.50 -3.94
N GLU A 62 10.18 -2.92 -3.44
CA GLU A 62 10.31 -3.78 -2.25
C GLU A 62 9.50 -3.22 -1.07
N GLN A 63 9.36 -1.88 -1.01
CA GLN A 63 8.54 -1.16 -0.03
C GLN A 63 7.04 -1.48 -0.17
N ILE A 64 6.50 -1.51 -1.40
CA ILE A 64 5.08 -1.84 -1.64
C ILE A 64 4.83 -3.32 -1.32
N GLN A 65 5.73 -4.22 -1.71
CA GLN A 65 5.62 -5.63 -1.34
C GLN A 65 5.65 -5.83 0.17
N LYS A 66 6.57 -5.17 0.88
CA LYS A 66 6.63 -5.21 2.35
C LYS A 66 5.33 -4.72 2.97
N VAL A 67 4.76 -3.62 2.48
CA VAL A 67 3.45 -3.11 2.94
C VAL A 67 2.33 -4.11 2.67
N LEU A 68 2.25 -4.70 1.49
CA LEU A 68 1.23 -5.70 1.17
C LEU A 68 1.36 -6.95 2.07
N VAL A 69 2.58 -7.42 2.31
CA VAL A 69 2.82 -8.55 3.24
C VAL A 69 2.40 -8.19 4.66
N ASP A 70 2.69 -6.97 5.11
CA ASP A 70 2.29 -6.46 6.42
C ASP A 70 0.75 -6.38 6.53
N MET A 71 0.07 -5.84 5.51
CA MET A 71 -1.40 -5.78 5.44
C MET A 71 -2.04 -7.18 5.45
N VAL A 72 -1.41 -8.18 4.80
CA VAL A 72 -1.85 -9.58 4.86
C VAL A 72 -1.65 -10.14 6.26
N ARG A 73 -0.51 -9.88 6.91
CA ARG A 73 -0.24 -10.32 8.29
C ARG A 73 -1.23 -9.73 9.29
N HIS A 74 -1.62 -8.48 9.09
CA HIS A 74 -2.63 -7.79 9.90
C HIS A 74 -4.08 -8.14 9.50
N ASN A 75 -4.27 -9.09 8.58
CA ASN A 75 -5.58 -9.56 8.14
C ASN A 75 -6.48 -8.44 7.57
N LEU A 76 -5.88 -7.38 7.01
CA LEU A 76 -6.59 -6.28 6.36
C LEU A 76 -6.89 -6.61 4.90
N ILE A 77 -5.94 -7.27 4.24
CA ILE A 77 -6.08 -7.76 2.87
C ILE A 77 -5.83 -9.25 2.83
N GLU A 78 -6.49 -9.93 1.91
CA GLU A 78 -6.29 -11.34 1.64
C GLU A 78 -5.77 -11.52 0.20
N LYS A 79 -4.83 -12.46 0.03
CA LYS A 79 -4.29 -12.81 -1.28
C LYS A 79 -5.17 -13.89 -1.89
N THR A 80 -5.76 -13.57 -3.04
CA THR A 80 -6.56 -14.48 -3.87
C THR A 80 -5.81 -14.86 -5.13
N THR A 81 -6.30 -15.88 -5.85
CA THR A 81 -5.81 -16.26 -7.18
C THR A 81 -5.90 -15.13 -8.21
N LYS A 82 -6.79 -14.15 -7.99
CA LYS A 82 -7.01 -13.01 -8.91
C LYS A 82 -6.29 -11.72 -8.47
N GLY A 83 -5.60 -11.71 -7.32
CA GLY A 83 -4.94 -10.52 -6.77
C GLY A 83 -5.17 -10.36 -5.26
N TYR A 84 -5.20 -9.12 -4.77
CA TYR A 84 -5.49 -8.77 -3.39
C TYR A 84 -6.91 -8.23 -3.26
N GLN A 85 -7.59 -8.57 -2.17
CA GLN A 85 -8.90 -8.01 -1.82
C GLN A 85 -8.93 -7.63 -0.34
N LEU A 86 -9.76 -6.64 0.02
CA LEU A 86 -9.96 -6.28 1.43
C LEU A 86 -10.81 -7.31 2.15
N THR A 87 -10.36 -7.67 3.35
CA THR A 87 -11.15 -8.49 4.29
C THR A 87 -12.24 -7.64 4.94
N LYS A 88 -13.10 -8.26 5.77
CA LYS A 88 -14.10 -7.52 6.58
C LYS A 88 -13.44 -6.48 7.50
N LEU A 89 -12.26 -6.81 8.07
CA LEU A 89 -11.50 -5.87 8.89
C LEU A 89 -10.94 -4.73 8.04
N GLY A 90 -10.31 -5.03 6.89
CA GLY A 90 -9.79 -4.00 6.00
C GLY A 90 -10.86 -3.03 5.49
N LYS A 91 -12.08 -3.52 5.23
CA LYS A 91 -13.22 -2.67 4.84
C LYS A 91 -13.64 -1.71 5.96
N ASN A 92 -13.70 -2.19 7.21
CA ASN A 92 -14.00 -1.32 8.35
C ASN A 92 -12.95 -0.21 8.50
N TYR A 93 -11.66 -0.55 8.35
CA TYR A 93 -10.58 0.43 8.41
C TYR A 93 -10.61 1.43 7.24
N ALA A 94 -10.97 0.97 6.05
CA ALA A 94 -11.15 1.84 4.88
C ALA A 94 -12.34 2.81 5.04
N SER A 95 -13.40 2.39 5.74
CA SER A 95 -14.58 3.23 6.00
C SER A 95 -14.36 4.27 7.11
N THR A 96 -13.41 4.05 8.04
CA THR A 96 -13.25 4.93 9.21
C THR A 96 -12.17 6.00 9.05
N ASP A 97 -11.34 6.00 7.98
CA ASP A 97 -10.23 6.95 7.63
C ASP A 97 -9.18 7.29 8.74
N GLU A 98 -9.45 7.03 10.02
CA GLU A 98 -8.70 7.40 11.23
C GLU A 98 -7.81 6.29 11.79
N LYS A 99 -7.96 5.03 11.35
CA LYS A 99 -7.28 3.88 11.99
C LYS A 99 -6.19 3.22 11.13
N TRP A 100 -5.67 3.88 10.10
CA TRP A 100 -4.53 3.33 9.37
C TRP A 100 -3.26 3.50 10.24
N ILE A 101 -2.89 2.41 10.95
CA ILE A 101 -1.84 2.34 11.99
C ILE A 101 -0.50 2.85 11.47
#